data_AF-A0A2S3W3Y5-F1
#
_entry.id   AF-A0A2S3W3Y5-F1
#
_cell.length_a   1.000
_cell.length_b   1.000
_cell.length_c   1.000
_cell.angle_alpha   90.00
_cell.angle_beta   90.00
_cell.angle_gamma   90.00
#
_symmetry.space_group_name_H-M   'P 1'
#
loop_
_entity.id
_entity.type
_entity.pdbx_description
1 polymer ?
#
loop_
_entity_poly.entity_id
_entity_poly.type
_entity_poly.pdbx_seq_one_letter_code
_entity_poly.pdbx_strand_id
1 'polypeptide(L)'
;MDTQRIIDAYGEVLAQIDRSSAAIVAMAEGLRPRVRLRDPAAVAQMRHVQALARSCQDRRQQLARLWLALCRACPDLPRYPMDDADGRPVDESKPHEGRLNTLLRRLRGE
;
A
#
# COMPACT_ATOMS: atom_id res chain seq x y z
N MET A 1 21.02 -7.98 19.01
CA MET A 1 20.04 -7.20 18.22
C MET A 1 18.66 -7.62 18.72
N ASP A 2 17.78 -6.68 19.02
CA ASP A 2 16.45 -7.01 19.56
C ASP A 2 15.48 -7.24 18.39
N THR A 3 15.38 -8.50 17.96
CA THR A 3 14.55 -8.96 16.84
C THR A 3 13.09 -8.53 17.01
N GLN A 4 12.57 -8.51 18.25
CA GLN A 4 11.20 -8.12 18.54
C GLN A 4 10.97 -6.63 18.24
N ARG A 5 11.89 -5.76 18.66
CA ARG A 5 11.80 -4.32 18.34
C ARG A 5 11.80 -4.04 16.84
N ILE A 6 12.52 -4.84 16.06
CA ILE A 6 12.57 -4.70 14.60
C ILE A 6 11.24 -5.13 13.96
N ILE A 7 10.65 -6.22 14.45
CA ILE A 7 9.32 -6.69 14.04
C ILE A 7 8.25 -5.63 14.37
N ASP A 8 8.27 -5.11 15.60
CA ASP A 8 7.30 -4.11 16.06
C ASP A 8 7.40 -2.81 15.25
N ALA A 9 8.62 -2.31 15.04
CA ALA A 9 8.85 -1.10 14.23
C ALA A 9 8.40 -1.29 12.78
N TYR A 10 8.63 -2.46 12.17
CA TYR A 10 8.11 -2.77 10.84
C TYR A 10 6.57 -2.75 10.82
N GLY A 11 5.94 -3.40 11.80
CA GLY A 11 4.49 -3.45 11.94
C GLY A 11 3.86 -2.07 12.10
N GLU A 12 4.45 -1.19 12.90
CA GLU A 12 3.99 0.18 13.10
C GLU A 12 4.02 1.00 11.80
N VAL A 13 5.13 0.92 11.05
CA VAL A 13 5.27 1.63 9.77
C VAL A 13 4.27 1.09 8.76
N LEU A 14 4.08 -0.23 8.69
CA LEU A 14 3.10 -0.82 7.79
C LEU A 14 1.67 -0.38 8.14
N ALA A 15 1.30 -0.41 9.43
CA ALA A 15 0.00 0.05 9.89
C ALA A 15 -0.24 1.54 9.56
N GLN A 16 0.79 2.37 9.62
CA GLN A 16 0.70 3.77 9.22
C GLN A 16 0.47 3.92 7.71
N ILE A 17 1.14 3.11 6.88
CA ILE A 17 0.94 3.06 5.42
C ILE A 17 -0.49 2.60 5.11
N ASP A 18 -1.02 1.62 5.84
CA ASP A 18 -2.39 1.12 5.66
C ASP A 18 -3.44 2.17 6.02
N ARG A 19 -3.26 2.88 7.15
CA ARG A 19 -4.13 4.01 7.52
C ARG A 19 -4.11 5.12 6.46
N SER A 20 -2.92 5.45 5.95
CA SER A 20 -2.77 6.45 4.88
C SER A 20 -3.46 6.01 3.59
N SER A 21 -3.33 4.73 3.24
CA SER A 21 -4.01 4.13 2.08
C SER A 21 -5.53 4.19 2.23
N ALA A 22 -6.07 3.86 3.42
CA ALA A 22 -7.51 3.94 3.69
C ALA A 22 -8.05 5.37 3.54
N ALA A 23 -7.32 6.38 4.05
CA ALA A 23 -7.69 7.78 3.87
C ALA A 23 -7.71 8.22 2.41
N ILE A 24 -6.72 7.77 1.61
CA ILE A 24 -6.67 8.03 0.16
C ILE A 24 -7.89 7.43 -0.56
N VAL A 25 -8.29 6.22 -0.18
CA VAL A 25 -9.50 5.57 -0.73
C VAL A 25 -10.75 6.35 -0.37
N ALA A 26 -10.90 6.78 0.87
CA ALA A 26 -12.04 7.59 1.30
C ALA A 26 -12.13 8.91 0.51
N MET A 27 -11.00 9.59 0.27
CA MET A 27 -10.95 10.78 -0.57
C MET A 27 -11.38 10.48 -2.03
N ALA A 28 -10.91 9.38 -2.61
CA ALA A 28 -11.30 8.98 -3.96
C ALA A 28 -12.81 8.72 -4.07
N GLU A 29 -13.38 7.97 -3.12
CA GLU A 29 -14.82 7.68 -3.10
C GLU A 29 -15.66 8.95 -2.92
N GLY A 30 -15.21 9.91 -2.09
CA GLY A 30 -15.88 11.22 -1.95
C GLY A 30 -15.88 12.07 -3.22
N LEU A 31 -14.82 11.99 -4.03
CA LEU A 31 -14.70 12.72 -5.30
C LEU A 31 -15.47 12.04 -6.45
N ARG A 32 -15.70 10.72 -6.36
CA ARG A 32 -16.24 9.89 -7.45
C ARG A 32 -17.54 10.42 -8.06
N PRO A 33 -18.56 10.87 -7.29
CA PRO A 33 -19.79 11.40 -7.87
C PRO A 33 -19.58 12.64 -8.73
N ARG A 34 -18.73 13.57 -8.30
CA ARG A 34 -18.45 14.82 -9.02
C ARG A 34 -17.60 14.57 -10.27
N VAL A 35 -16.66 13.64 -10.20
CA VAL A 35 -15.89 13.17 -11.37
C VAL A 35 -16.82 12.58 -12.44
N ARG A 36 -17.84 11.80 -12.04
CA ARG A 36 -18.85 11.26 -12.98
C ARG A 36 -19.67 12.36 -13.67
N LEU A 37 -19.89 13.48 -12.99
CA LEU A 37 -20.52 14.68 -13.55
C LEU A 37 -19.56 15.54 -14.38
N ARG A 38 -18.31 15.10 -14.58
CA ARG A 38 -17.24 15.81 -15.30
C ARG A 38 -16.92 17.18 -14.71
N ASP A 39 -17.09 17.35 -13.41
CA ASP A 39 -16.63 18.55 -12.70
C ASP A 39 -15.10 18.66 -12.86
N PRO A 40 -14.59 19.72 -13.53
CA PRO A 40 -13.16 19.86 -13.81
C PRO A 40 -12.31 19.97 -12.55
N ALA A 41 -12.85 20.57 -11.47
CA ALA A 41 -12.15 20.68 -10.20
C ALA A 41 -12.03 19.31 -9.52
N ALA A 42 -13.11 18.52 -9.53
CA ALA A 42 -13.10 17.17 -8.98
C ALA A 42 -12.17 16.23 -9.77
N VAL A 43 -12.09 16.38 -11.09
CA VAL A 43 -11.16 15.62 -11.95
C VAL A 43 -9.70 15.98 -11.61
N ALA A 44 -9.39 17.25 -11.44
CA ALA A 44 -8.05 17.68 -11.02
C ALA A 44 -7.68 17.13 -9.63
N GLN A 45 -8.60 17.21 -8.66
CA GLN A 45 -8.42 16.66 -7.32
C GLN A 45 -8.23 15.12 -7.35
N MET A 46 -8.99 14.41 -8.18
CA MET A 46 -8.85 12.97 -8.35
C MET A 46 -7.45 12.59 -8.86
N ARG A 47 -6.85 13.38 -9.76
CA ARG A 47 -5.46 13.16 -10.22
C ARG A 47 -4.45 13.28 -9.06
N HIS A 48 -4.65 14.25 -8.16
CA HIS A 48 -3.80 14.37 -6.97
C HIS A 48 -3.97 13.17 -6.03
N VAL A 49 -5.21 12.72 -5.80
CA VAL A 49 -5.48 11.51 -5.00
C VAL A 49 -4.82 10.27 -5.63
N GLN A 50 -4.85 10.13 -6.96
CA GLN A 50 -4.15 9.05 -7.66
C GLN A 50 -2.62 9.15 -7.54
N ALA A 51 -2.05 10.35 -7.50
CA ALA A 51 -0.60 10.53 -7.27
C ALA A 51 -0.21 10.14 -5.83
N LEU A 52 -1.02 10.52 -4.84
CA LEU A 52 -0.85 10.10 -3.44
C LEU A 52 -0.94 8.58 -3.29
N ALA A 53 -1.91 7.95 -3.95
CA ALA A 53 -2.07 6.50 -4.01
C ALA A 53 -0.80 5.79 -4.49
N ARG A 54 -0.19 6.28 -5.58
CA ARG A 54 1.08 5.73 -6.11
C ARG A 54 2.23 5.89 -5.12
N SER A 55 2.40 7.09 -4.56
CA SER A 55 3.44 7.33 -3.57
C SER A 55 3.31 6.45 -2.32
N CYS A 56 2.09 6.18 -1.88
CA CYS A 56 1.82 5.27 -0.76
C CYS A 56 2.20 3.83 -1.10
N GLN A 57 1.87 3.38 -2.31
CA GLN A 57 2.27 2.06 -2.81
C GLN A 57 3.79 1.93 -2.94
N ASP A 58 4.49 2.95 -3.41
CA ASP A 58 5.95 2.95 -3.52
C ASP A 58 6.61 2.80 -2.14
N ARG A 59 6.10 3.52 -1.12
CA ARG A 59 6.56 3.37 0.28
C ARG A 59 6.34 1.96 0.81
N ARG A 60 5.18 1.34 0.53
CA ARG A 60 4.90 -0.04 0.93
C ARG A 60 5.92 -1.01 0.31
N GLN A 61 6.20 -0.85 -0.99
CA GLN A 61 7.18 -1.68 -1.69
C GLN A 61 8.60 -1.48 -1.15
N GLN A 62 8.99 -0.24 -0.85
CA GLN A 62 10.29 0.06 -0.26
C GLN A 62 10.43 -0.61 1.12
N LEU A 63 9.40 -0.53 1.96
CA LEU A 63 9.38 -1.18 3.27
C LEU A 63 9.52 -2.70 3.15
N ALA A 64 8.81 -3.33 2.21
CA ALA A 64 8.93 -4.77 1.94
C ALA A 64 10.35 -5.16 1.48
N ARG A 65 10.98 -4.37 0.60
CA ARG A 65 12.36 -4.62 0.15
C ARG A 65 13.37 -4.51 1.30
N LEU A 66 13.20 -3.51 2.18
CA LEU A 66 14.05 -3.35 3.35
C LEU A 66 13.91 -4.54 4.31
N TRP A 67 12.69 -5.03 4.53
CA TRP A 67 12.48 -6.22 5.34
C TRP A 67 13.16 -7.47 4.78
N LEU A 68 13.03 -7.71 3.48
CA LEU A 68 13.69 -8.84 2.82
C LEU A 68 15.23 -8.74 2.92
N ALA A 69 15.78 -7.54 2.77
CA ALA A 69 17.21 -7.31 2.95
C ALA A 69 17.64 -7.59 4.40
N LEU A 70 16.84 -7.17 5.39
CA LEU A 70 17.07 -7.48 6.81
C LEU A 70 17.02 -8.98 7.09
N CYS A 71 16.04 -9.72 6.55
CA CYS A 71 15.95 -11.17 6.70
C CYS A 71 17.16 -11.91 6.11
N ARG A 72 17.74 -11.39 5.01
CA ARG A 72 18.97 -11.96 4.42
C ARG A 72 20.18 -11.72 5.31
N ALA A 73 20.25 -10.56 5.97
CA ALA A 73 21.34 -10.21 6.88
C ALA A 73 21.20 -10.85 8.27
N CYS A 74 19.96 -11.16 8.69
CA CYS A 74 19.63 -11.68 10.01
C CYS A 74 18.69 -12.89 9.88
N PRO A 75 19.22 -14.12 9.88
CA PRO A 75 18.45 -15.35 9.65
C PRO A 75 17.35 -15.61 10.70
N ASP A 76 17.48 -15.01 11.88
CA ASP A 76 16.53 -15.15 12.99
C ASP A 76 15.27 -14.29 12.82
N LEU A 77 15.24 -13.40 11.82
CA LEU A 77 14.03 -12.64 11.48
C LEU A 77 13.05 -13.49 10.67
N PRO A 78 11.73 -13.36 10.92
CA PRO A 78 10.74 -14.06 10.12
C PRO A 78 10.75 -13.54 8.67
N ARG A 79 10.89 -14.45 7.70
CA ARG A 79 10.92 -14.12 6.26
C ARG A 79 9.67 -13.38 5.78
N TYR A 80 8.54 -13.59 6.43
CA TYR A 80 7.26 -12.96 6.12
C TYR A 80 6.70 -12.32 7.39
N PRO A 81 6.80 -10.99 7.55
CA PRO A 81 6.33 -10.33 8.76
C PRO A 81 4.85 -9.98 8.67
N MET A 82 4.31 -9.83 7.46
CA MET A 82 2.94 -9.39 7.19
C MET A 82 2.54 -9.93 5.82
N ASP A 83 1.69 -10.94 5.83
CA ASP A 83 1.02 -11.49 4.67
C ASP A 83 0.30 -10.42 3.84
N ASP A 84 -0.25 -10.81 2.69
CA ASP A 84 -1.36 -10.07 2.10
C ASP A 84 -2.46 -9.78 3.14
N ALA A 85 -3.43 -8.94 2.78
CA ALA A 85 -4.55 -8.60 3.67
C ALA A 85 -5.35 -9.83 4.19
N ASP A 86 -5.02 -11.05 3.74
CA ASP A 86 -5.68 -12.32 4.00
C ASP A 86 -4.77 -13.40 4.63
N GLY A 87 -3.53 -13.10 5.05
CA GLY A 87 -2.74 -14.07 5.83
C GLY A 87 -2.06 -15.18 5.01
N ARG A 88 -1.76 -14.97 3.72
CA ARG A 88 -1.10 -15.96 2.86
C ARG A 88 0.34 -15.59 2.46
N PRO A 89 1.22 -16.61 2.40
CA PRO A 89 2.59 -16.43 1.94
C PRO A 89 2.58 -15.89 0.51
N VAL A 90 3.26 -14.76 0.33
CA VAL A 90 3.41 -14.09 -0.96
C VAL A 90 4.35 -14.94 -1.81
N ASP A 91 3.79 -15.68 -2.75
CA ASP A 91 4.54 -16.34 -3.81
C ASP A 91 5.39 -15.28 -4.54
N GLU A 92 6.71 -15.46 -4.54
CA GLU A 92 7.71 -14.53 -5.14
C GLU A 92 7.42 -14.22 -6.62
N SER A 93 6.56 -15.02 -7.26
CA SER A 93 6.23 -14.95 -8.67
C SER A 93 5.05 -14.01 -9.04
N LYS A 94 4.35 -13.39 -8.08
CA LYS A 94 3.26 -12.45 -8.39
C LYS A 94 3.44 -11.09 -7.72
N PRO A 95 3.53 -9.99 -8.49
CA PRO A 95 3.53 -8.66 -7.90
C PRO A 95 2.19 -8.47 -7.18
N HIS A 96 2.24 -8.12 -5.89
CA HIS A 96 1.06 -7.78 -5.11
C HIS A 96 0.17 -6.78 -5.88
N GLU A 97 -0.93 -7.26 -6.45
CA GLU A 97 -2.08 -6.43 -6.73
C GLU A 97 -2.75 -6.10 -5.39
N GLY A 98 -2.13 -5.26 -4.58
CA GLY A 98 -2.74 -4.78 -3.34
C GLY A 98 -4.08 -4.08 -3.64
N ARG A 99 -4.92 -3.90 -2.60
CA ARG A 99 -6.20 -3.14 -2.68
C ARG A 99 -6.06 -1.82 -3.45
N LEU A 100 -4.91 -1.15 -3.33
CA LEU A 100 -4.54 0.05 -4.07
C LEU A 100 -4.43 -0.18 -5.59
N ASN A 101 -3.82 -1.27 -6.03
CA ASN A 101 -3.75 -1.66 -7.44
C ASN A 101 -5.14 -2.04 -7.99
N THR A 102 -5.94 -2.76 -7.20
CA THR A 102 -7.35 -3.04 -7.54
C THR A 102 -8.17 -1.76 -7.68
N LEU A 103 -7.94 -0.77 -6.80
CA LEU A 103 -8.56 0.55 -6.88
C LEU A 103 -8.08 1.35 -8.09
N LEU A 104 -6.77 1.34 -8.38
CA LEU A 104 -6.20 2.02 -9.54
C LEU A 104 -6.73 1.45 -10.86
N ARG A 105 -6.93 0.13 -10.94
CA ARG A 105 -7.56 -0.55 -12.07
C ARG A 105 -9.04 -0.17 -12.22
N ARG A 106 -9.83 -0.26 -11.13
CA ARG A 106 -11.24 0.18 -11.13
C ARG A 106 -11.42 1.66 -11.47
N LEU A 107 -10.50 2.52 -11.02
CA LEU A 107 -10.52 3.95 -11.32
C LEU A 107 -10.09 4.26 -12.77
N ARG A 108 -9.39 3.34 -13.44
CA ARG A 108 -9.06 3.42 -14.88
C ARG A 108 -10.18 2.95 -15.81
N GLY A 109 -11.21 2.28 -15.29
CA GLY A 109 -12.33 1.78 -16.10
C GLY A 109 -12.05 0.45 -16.80
N GLU A 110 -11.13 -0.35 -16.26
CA GLU A 110 -10.94 -1.78 -16.59
C GLU A 110 -11.71 -2.66 -15.62
#